data_AF-A0A2N2KZN0-F1
#
_entry.id   AF-A0A2N2KZN0-F1
#
_cell.length_a   1.000
_cell.length_b   1.000
_cell.length_c   1.000
_cell.angle_alpha   90.00
_cell.angle_beta   90.00
_cell.angle_gamma   90.00
#
_symmetry.space_group_name_H-M   'P 1'
#
loop_
_entity.id
_entity.type
_entity.pdbx_description
1 polymer ?
#
loop_
_entity_poly.entity_id
_entity_poly.type
_entity_poly.pdbx_seq_one_letter_code
_entity_poly.pdbx_strand_id
1 'polypeptide(L)'
;MNTQKNANPAVVGLAGFSLTTLVLQFHNVGWCGLGPVIALGLIFGGLAQLIAGFQEQKMGNNFGYCAFVSYGSFWIGLAIIMLFNHFKVFPSSATDVGWYLFAWMIYTLGMWIASMRIHTMMSITFLTLLIGFFLLVLGHFVHPVWNIVAGYELMLCAGCAMYMMFAIIINDQAGKTVLPLGKAWIKSA
;
A
#
# COMPACT_ATOMS: atom_id res chain seq x y z
N MET A 1 -15.22 32.55 -13.33
CA MET A 1 -14.42 31.41 -13.84
C MET A 1 -14.81 30.20 -13.01
N ASN A 2 -15.50 29.21 -13.58
CA ASN A 2 -15.72 27.93 -12.89
C ASN A 2 -14.36 27.24 -12.79
N THR A 3 -13.73 27.28 -11.61
CA THR A 3 -12.57 26.45 -11.30
C THR A 3 -13.03 24.99 -11.32
N GLN A 4 -12.72 24.30 -12.42
CA GLN A 4 -13.08 22.89 -12.59
C GLN A 4 -12.31 22.07 -11.54
N LYS A 5 -13.03 21.53 -10.55
CA LYS A 5 -12.45 20.67 -9.52
C LYS A 5 -12.19 19.28 -10.11
N ASN A 6 -10.93 18.91 -10.26
CA ASN A 6 -10.56 17.54 -10.63
C ASN A 6 -10.88 16.58 -9.48
N ALA A 7 -11.29 15.36 -9.82
CA ALA A 7 -11.40 14.29 -8.83
C ALA A 7 -10.03 14.00 -8.21
N ASN A 8 -10.01 13.63 -6.93
CA ASN A 8 -8.77 13.29 -6.22
C ASN A 8 -8.39 11.82 -6.53
N PRO A 9 -7.30 11.56 -7.29
CA PRO A 9 -6.93 10.19 -7.65
C PRO A 9 -6.46 9.36 -6.45
N ALA A 10 -6.05 9.99 -5.34
CA ALA A 10 -5.62 9.29 -4.12
C ALA A 10 -6.65 8.29 -3.60
N VAL A 11 -7.94 8.55 -3.77
CA VAL A 11 -8.99 7.63 -3.31
C VAL A 11 -8.91 6.27 -4.02
N VAL A 12 -8.57 6.27 -5.31
CA VAL A 12 -8.39 5.04 -6.09
C VAL A 12 -7.08 4.35 -5.70
N GLY A 13 -5.99 5.13 -5.56
CA GLY A 13 -4.70 4.58 -5.14
C GLY A 13 -4.76 3.90 -3.77
N LEU A 14 -5.43 4.54 -2.80
CA LEU A 14 -5.65 3.99 -1.46
C LEU A 14 -6.58 2.78 -1.46
N ALA A 15 -7.63 2.78 -2.28
CA ALA A 15 -8.53 1.63 -2.41
C ALA A 15 -7.79 0.41 -3.01
N GLY A 16 -7.01 0.62 -4.07
CA GLY A 16 -6.18 -0.39 -4.71
C GLY A 16 -5.21 -1.04 -3.72
N PHE A 17 -4.45 -0.21 -3.01
CA PHE A 17 -3.53 -0.66 -1.97
C PHE A 17 -4.26 -1.43 -0.87
N SER A 18 -5.30 -0.83 -0.29
CA SER A 18 -5.98 -1.37 0.89
C SER A 18 -6.62 -2.74 0.62
N LEU A 19 -7.41 -2.88 -0.44
CA LEU A 19 -8.10 -4.14 -0.74
C LEU A 19 -7.10 -5.26 -1.07
N THR A 20 -6.07 -4.93 -1.83
CA THR A 20 -5.06 -5.91 -2.24
C THR A 20 -4.21 -6.36 -1.06
N THR A 21 -3.77 -5.41 -0.21
CA THR A 21 -3.06 -5.73 1.04
C THR A 21 -3.91 -6.63 1.92
N LEU A 22 -5.18 -6.29 2.13
CA LEU A 22 -6.09 -7.04 3.00
C LEU A 22 -6.25 -8.49 2.54
N VAL A 23 -6.49 -8.71 1.24
CA VAL A 23 -6.69 -10.05 0.69
C VAL A 23 -5.38 -10.86 0.64
N LEU A 24 -4.23 -10.22 0.38
CA LEU A 24 -2.93 -10.89 0.55
C LEU A 24 -2.76 -11.37 2.00
N GLN A 25 -3.16 -10.57 2.98
CA GLN A 25 -3.01 -10.97 4.37
C GLN A 25 -3.98 -12.07 4.77
N PHE A 26 -5.20 -12.08 4.24
CA PHE A 26 -6.12 -13.22 4.40
C PHE A 26 -5.49 -14.51 3.87
N HIS A 27 -4.77 -14.44 2.76
CA HIS A 27 -4.01 -15.58 2.26
C HIS A 27 -2.86 -15.97 3.20
N ASN A 28 -2.06 -15.01 3.68
CA ASN A 28 -0.92 -15.25 4.57
C ASN A 28 -1.32 -15.91 5.90
N VAL A 29 -2.53 -15.65 6.40
CA VAL A 29 -3.07 -16.29 7.62
C VAL A 29 -3.94 -17.52 7.32
N GLY A 30 -4.03 -17.95 6.06
CA GLY A 30 -4.69 -19.19 5.63
C GLY A 30 -6.21 -19.12 5.43
N TRP A 31 -6.81 -17.93 5.36
CA TRP A 31 -8.25 -17.77 5.18
C TRP A 31 -8.72 -17.87 3.73
N CYS A 32 -7.83 -17.61 2.75
CA CYS A 32 -8.16 -17.76 1.33
C CYS A 32 -6.97 -18.25 0.49
N GLY A 33 -7.28 -18.73 -0.72
CA GLY A 33 -6.26 -19.11 -1.70
C GLY A 33 -5.58 -17.92 -2.38
N LEU A 34 -4.54 -18.21 -3.16
CA LEU A 34 -3.70 -17.21 -3.85
C LEU A 34 -4.39 -16.53 -5.05
N GLY A 35 -5.39 -17.17 -5.67
CA GLY A 35 -6.04 -16.65 -6.89
C GLY A 35 -6.57 -15.21 -6.78
N PRO A 36 -7.39 -14.87 -5.77
CA PRO A 36 -7.86 -13.50 -5.54
C PRO A 36 -6.74 -12.49 -5.32
N VAL A 37 -5.65 -12.91 -4.66
CA VAL A 37 -4.47 -12.05 -4.41
C VAL A 37 -3.82 -11.66 -5.72
N ILE A 38 -3.61 -12.61 -6.64
CA ILE A 38 -3.03 -12.34 -7.96
C ILE A 38 -3.93 -11.40 -8.76
N ALA A 39 -5.24 -11.66 -8.79
CA ALA A 39 -6.19 -10.82 -9.52
C ALA A 39 -6.18 -9.37 -9.03
N LEU A 40 -6.24 -9.17 -7.71
CA LEU A 40 -6.18 -7.84 -7.10
C LEU A 40 -4.81 -7.18 -7.30
N GLY A 41 -3.73 -7.95 -7.15
CA GLY A 41 -2.35 -7.48 -7.33
C GLY A 41 -2.06 -6.98 -8.74
N LEU A 42 -2.63 -7.62 -9.77
CA LEU A 42 -2.47 -7.16 -11.14
C LEU A 42 -3.40 -5.99 -11.47
N ILE A 43 -4.68 -6.09 -11.10
CA ILE A 43 -5.70 -5.16 -11.62
C ILE A 43 -5.88 -3.92 -10.74
N PHE A 44 -6.00 -4.09 -9.43
CA PHE A 44 -6.42 -3.00 -8.56
C PHE A 44 -5.28 -2.42 -7.73
N GLY A 45 -4.62 -3.24 -6.91
CA GLY A 45 -3.37 -2.85 -6.24
C GLY A 45 -2.25 -2.59 -7.23
N GLY A 46 -2.30 -3.16 -8.42
CA GLY A 46 -1.33 -2.94 -9.50
C GLY A 46 -1.71 -1.81 -10.44
N LEU A 47 -2.47 -2.16 -11.48
CA LEU A 47 -2.78 -1.28 -12.61
C LEU A 47 -3.56 -0.02 -12.21
N ALA A 48 -4.67 -0.16 -11.49
CA ALA A 48 -5.47 1.00 -11.10
C ALA A 48 -4.71 1.94 -10.16
N GLN A 49 -3.93 1.39 -9.23
CA GLN A 49 -3.07 2.17 -8.34
C GLN A 49 -1.97 2.91 -9.12
N LEU A 50 -1.34 2.26 -10.11
CA LEU A 50 -0.39 2.92 -11.03
C LEU A 50 -1.02 4.09 -11.78
N ILE A 51 -2.21 3.87 -12.34
CA ILE A 51 -2.97 4.89 -13.07
C ILE A 51 -3.36 6.05 -12.15
N ALA A 52 -3.76 5.77 -10.91
CA ALA A 52 -4.02 6.79 -9.90
C ALA A 52 -2.75 7.60 -9.60
N GLY A 53 -1.61 6.93 -9.45
CA GLY A 53 -0.31 7.57 -9.27
C GLY A 53 0.03 8.54 -10.39
N PHE A 54 -0.03 8.13 -11.66
CA PHE A 54 0.23 9.06 -12.77
C PHE A 54 -0.72 10.26 -12.80
N GLN A 55 -1.96 10.10 -12.31
CA GLN A 55 -2.92 11.21 -12.23
C GLN A 55 -2.61 12.20 -11.10
N GLU A 56 -1.86 11.82 -10.06
CA GLU A 56 -1.42 12.73 -9.00
C GLU A 56 -0.51 13.86 -9.51
N GLN A 57 0.17 13.66 -10.66
CA GLN A 57 0.95 14.72 -11.30
C GLN A 57 0.08 15.93 -11.65
N LYS A 58 -1.17 15.69 -12.08
CA LYS A 58 -2.14 16.75 -12.40
C LYS A 58 -2.60 17.52 -11.16
N MET A 59 -2.37 16.96 -9.97
CA MET A 59 -2.69 17.55 -8.68
C MET A 59 -1.47 18.21 -8.01
N GLY A 60 -0.28 18.14 -8.62
CA GLY A 60 0.96 18.64 -8.03
C GLY A 60 1.42 17.86 -6.79
N ASN A 61 0.92 16.64 -6.59
CA ASN A 61 1.15 15.85 -5.39
C ASN A 61 2.30 14.86 -5.59
N ASN A 62 3.53 15.31 -5.30
CA ASN A 62 4.74 14.49 -5.45
C ASN A 62 4.72 13.23 -4.57
N PHE A 63 4.17 13.33 -3.36
CA PHE A 63 4.08 12.19 -2.45
C PHE A 63 3.15 11.11 -3.01
N GLY A 64 1.93 11.50 -3.39
CA GLY A 64 0.95 10.59 -3.97
C GLY A 64 1.45 9.96 -5.26
N TYR A 65 2.04 10.75 -6.16
CA TYR A 65 2.65 10.27 -7.40
C TYR A 65 3.67 9.16 -7.12
N CYS A 66 4.66 9.45 -6.27
CA CYS A 66 5.72 8.52 -5.95
C CYS A 66 5.16 7.26 -5.26
N ALA A 67 4.28 7.43 -4.27
CA ALA A 67 3.69 6.33 -3.51
C ALA A 67 2.88 5.39 -4.40
N PHE A 68 1.90 5.89 -5.13
CA PHE A 68 0.97 5.05 -5.87
C PHE A 68 1.61 4.40 -7.10
N VAL A 69 2.49 5.10 -7.82
CA VAL A 69 3.23 4.49 -8.94
C VAL A 69 4.13 3.36 -8.43
N SER A 70 4.86 3.60 -7.33
CA SER A 70 5.80 2.61 -6.80
C SER A 70 5.08 1.40 -6.22
N TYR A 71 4.08 1.59 -5.34
CA TYR A 71 3.35 0.44 -4.77
C TYR A 71 2.45 -0.26 -5.79
N GLY A 72 1.96 0.44 -6.82
CA GLY A 72 1.32 -0.21 -7.96
C GLY A 72 2.29 -1.15 -8.70
N SER A 73 3.52 -0.69 -8.90
CA SER A 73 4.59 -1.50 -9.48
C SER A 73 5.00 -2.66 -8.57
N PHE A 74 5.04 -2.45 -7.25
CA PHE A 74 5.28 -3.51 -6.26
C PHE A 74 4.27 -4.65 -6.40
N TRP A 75 2.98 -4.33 -6.49
CA TRP A 75 1.92 -5.34 -6.57
C TRP A 75 2.00 -6.16 -7.86
N ILE A 76 2.24 -5.50 -8.99
CA ILE A 76 2.45 -6.18 -10.27
C ILE A 76 3.70 -7.07 -10.20
N GLY A 77 4.81 -6.56 -9.68
CA GLY A 77 6.06 -7.32 -9.52
C GLY A 77 5.88 -8.54 -8.63
N LEU A 78 5.21 -8.39 -7.48
CA LEU A 78 4.93 -9.49 -6.56
C LEU A 78 4.03 -10.56 -7.20
N ALA A 79 2.98 -10.15 -7.92
CA ALA A 79 2.10 -11.08 -8.64
C ALA A 79 2.86 -11.85 -9.74
N ILE A 80 3.77 -11.19 -10.47
CA ILE A 80 4.63 -11.83 -11.46
C ILE A 80 5.53 -12.89 -10.79
N ILE A 81 6.20 -12.54 -9.69
CA ILE A 81 7.05 -13.49 -8.93
C ILE A 81 6.24 -14.72 -8.51
N MET A 82 5.04 -14.50 -7.96
CA MET A 82 4.16 -15.59 -7.52
C MET A 82 3.68 -16.48 -8.68
N LEU A 83 3.33 -15.89 -9.83
CA LEU A 83 2.95 -16.63 -11.03
C LEU A 83 4.13 -17.43 -11.60
N PHE A 84 5.31 -16.84 -11.66
CA PHE A 84 6.52 -17.51 -12.13
C PHE A 84 6.89 -18.69 -11.24
N ASN A 85 6.74 -18.55 -9.92
CA ASN A 85 6.92 -19.65 -8.97
C ASN A 85 5.87 -20.75 -9.17
N HIS A 86 4.60 -20.39 -9.37
CA HIS A 86 3.51 -21.35 -9.58
C HIS A 86 3.71 -22.21 -10.83
N PHE A 87 4.06 -21.57 -11.96
CA PHE A 87 4.27 -22.24 -13.24
C PHE A 87 5.71 -22.71 -13.48
N LYS A 88 6.62 -22.48 -12.53
CA LYS A 88 8.05 -22.83 -12.61
C LYS A 88 8.76 -22.24 -13.85
N VAL A 89 8.41 -21.02 -14.23
CA VAL A 89 8.97 -20.33 -15.42
C VAL A 89 10.32 -19.68 -15.10
N PHE A 90 10.35 -18.82 -14.08
CA PHE A 90 11.56 -18.17 -13.55
C PHE A 90 11.50 -18.20 -12.03
N PRO A 91 11.74 -19.37 -11.40
CA PRO A 91 11.48 -19.57 -9.99
C PRO A 91 12.43 -18.73 -9.13
N SER A 92 11.87 -18.09 -8.10
CA SER A 92 12.54 -17.34 -7.05
C SER A 92 12.48 -18.11 -5.74
N SER A 93 13.62 -18.27 -5.06
CA SER A 93 13.69 -18.88 -3.74
C SER A 93 13.05 -17.97 -2.67
N ALA A 94 12.81 -18.50 -1.47
CA ALA A 94 12.37 -17.69 -0.34
C ALA A 94 13.36 -16.54 -0.03
N THR A 95 14.66 -16.80 -0.17
CA THR A 95 15.72 -15.80 0.03
C THR A 95 15.64 -14.68 -1.02
N ASP A 96 15.37 -15.00 -2.28
CA ASP A 96 15.23 -14.00 -3.36
C ASP A 96 14.04 -13.08 -3.13
N VAL A 97 12.90 -13.65 -2.71
CA VAL A 97 11.71 -12.87 -2.33
C VAL A 97 11.99 -12.02 -1.08
N GLY A 98 12.76 -12.54 -0.13
CA GLY A 98 13.22 -11.78 1.03
C GLY A 98 13.99 -10.51 0.65
N TRP A 99 14.92 -10.60 -0.32
CA TRP A 99 15.66 -9.43 -0.82
C TRP A 99 14.78 -8.43 -1.56
N TYR A 100 13.81 -8.91 -2.34
CA TYR A 100 12.79 -8.05 -2.98
C TYR A 100 12.04 -7.23 -1.92
N LEU A 101 11.53 -7.90 -0.87
CA LEU A 101 10.80 -7.24 0.22
C LEU A 101 11.68 -6.30 1.06
N PHE A 102 12.96 -6.64 1.25
CA PHE A 102 13.92 -5.78 1.94
C PHE A 102 14.17 -4.45 1.19
N ALA A 103 14.26 -4.47 -0.13
CA ALA A 103 14.36 -3.25 -0.92
C ALA A 103 13.12 -2.35 -0.74
N TRP A 104 11.92 -2.95 -0.74
CA TRP A 104 10.68 -2.24 -0.48
C TRP A 104 10.57 -1.70 0.95
N MET A 105 11.13 -2.41 1.93
CA MET A 105 11.23 -1.93 3.31
C MET A 105 12.03 -0.62 3.39
N ILE A 106 13.21 -0.57 2.74
CA ILE A 106 14.06 0.63 2.70
C ILE A 106 13.33 1.79 2.01
N TYR A 107 12.68 1.53 0.88
CA TYR A 107 11.87 2.54 0.20
C TYR A 107 10.75 3.08 1.11
N THR A 108 10.05 2.18 1.79
CA THR A 108 8.95 2.52 2.71
C THR A 108 9.44 3.37 3.89
N LEU A 109 10.65 3.13 4.40
CA LEU A 109 11.25 3.96 5.46
C LEU A 109 11.37 5.43 5.03
N GLY A 110 11.87 5.69 3.83
CA GLY A 110 11.95 7.05 3.28
C GLY A 110 10.56 7.68 3.12
N MET A 111 9.60 6.91 2.61
CA MET A 111 8.22 7.38 2.46
C MET A 111 7.52 7.63 3.79
N TRP A 112 7.82 6.84 4.83
CA TRP A 112 7.29 7.07 6.17
C TRP A 112 7.77 8.40 6.74
N ILE A 113 9.07 8.71 6.61
CA ILE A 113 9.60 10.01 7.04
C ILE A 113 8.89 11.16 6.30
N ALA A 114 8.69 11.05 4.99
CA ALA A 114 7.94 12.04 4.22
C ALA A 114 6.48 12.17 4.67
N SER A 115 5.83 11.05 4.99
CA SER A 115 4.43 11.01 5.42
C SER A 115 4.15 11.76 6.73
N MET A 116 5.16 11.86 7.61
CA MET A 116 5.06 12.58 8.90
C MET A 116 4.68 14.06 8.75
N ARG A 117 4.86 14.62 7.56
CA ARG A 117 4.57 16.03 7.23
C ARG A 117 3.17 16.25 6.65
N ILE A 118 2.41 15.19 6.41
CA ILE A 118 1.10 15.24 5.74
C ILE A 118 -0.01 15.33 6.79
N HIS A 119 -0.32 14.22 7.46
CA HIS A 119 -1.26 14.15 8.60
C HIS A 119 -1.10 12.81 9.32
N THR A 120 -1.57 12.73 10.57
CA THR A 120 -1.44 11.54 11.44
C THR A 120 -1.77 10.23 10.72
N MET A 121 -2.91 10.14 10.03
CA MET A 121 -3.31 8.87 9.40
C MET A 121 -2.37 8.41 8.28
N MET A 122 -1.70 9.33 7.57
CA MET A 122 -0.72 8.96 6.57
C MET A 122 0.53 8.40 7.25
N SER A 123 0.99 9.06 8.32
CA SER A 123 2.12 8.60 9.13
C SER A 123 1.89 7.21 9.73
N ILE A 124 0.70 6.95 10.26
CA ILE A 124 0.34 5.65 10.84
C ILE A 124 0.30 4.57 9.76
N THR A 125 -0.27 4.88 8.59
CA THR A 125 -0.36 3.92 7.49
C THR A 125 1.02 3.52 6.98
N PHE A 126 1.94 4.47 6.81
CA PHE A 126 3.30 4.16 6.38
C PHE A 126 4.16 3.54 7.49
N LEU A 127 3.91 3.86 8.76
CA LEU A 127 4.58 3.21 9.89
C LEU A 127 4.22 1.73 9.96
N THR A 128 2.92 1.43 9.89
CA THR A 128 2.43 0.05 9.88
C THR A 128 2.95 -0.68 8.65
N LEU A 129 2.90 -0.06 7.46
CA LEU A 129 3.50 -0.66 6.26
C LEU A 129 5.00 -0.99 6.42
N LEU A 130 5.77 -0.09 7.05
CA LEU A 130 7.19 -0.32 7.35
C LEU A 130 7.40 -1.49 8.30
N ILE A 131 6.62 -1.55 9.38
CA ILE A 131 6.64 -2.67 10.34
C ILE A 131 6.28 -3.98 9.62
N GLY A 132 5.24 -3.98 8.80
CA GLY A 132 4.82 -5.14 8.02
C GLY A 132 5.90 -5.65 7.07
N PHE A 133 6.54 -4.76 6.30
CA PHE A 133 7.68 -5.16 5.47
C PHE A 133 8.84 -5.73 6.29
N PHE A 134 9.16 -5.11 7.43
CA PHE A 134 10.18 -5.61 8.34
C PHE A 134 9.86 -7.03 8.85
N LEU A 135 8.61 -7.27 9.27
CA LEU A 135 8.17 -8.59 9.73
C LEU A 135 8.19 -9.62 8.59
N LEU A 136 7.79 -9.25 7.37
CA LEU A 136 7.87 -10.13 6.20
C LEU A 136 9.33 -10.48 5.86
N VAL A 137 10.26 -9.53 5.97
CA VAL A 137 11.70 -9.78 5.81
C VAL A 137 12.19 -10.80 6.83
N LEU A 138 11.82 -10.66 8.11
CA LEU A 138 12.11 -11.68 9.14
C LEU A 138 11.48 -13.04 8.80
N GLY A 139 10.30 -13.04 8.18
CA GLY A 139 9.60 -14.23 7.71
C GLY A 139 10.38 -15.04 6.67
N HIS A 140 11.16 -14.35 5.82
CA HIS A 140 11.94 -14.97 4.75
C HIS A 140 13.38 -15.31 5.17
N PHE A 141 13.98 -14.53 6.08
CA PHE A 141 15.38 -14.74 6.49
C PHE A 141 15.56 -15.43 7.84
N VAL A 142 14.56 -15.40 8.73
CA VAL A 142 14.69 -15.90 10.11
C VAL A 142 13.73 -17.05 10.38
N HIS A 143 12.41 -16.81 10.34
CA HIS A 143 11.43 -17.85 10.64
C HIS A 143 10.04 -17.55 10.05
N PRO A 144 9.36 -18.51 9.39
CA PRO A 144 8.08 -18.27 8.73
C PRO A 144 6.94 -17.78 9.62
N VAL A 145 7.02 -17.98 10.95
CA VAL A 145 6.02 -17.45 11.91
C VAL A 145 5.81 -15.94 11.76
N TRP A 146 6.85 -15.21 11.39
CA TRP A 146 6.78 -13.76 11.21
C TRP A 146 5.90 -13.36 10.03
N ASN A 147 5.68 -14.23 9.02
CA ASN A 147 4.73 -13.97 7.95
C ASN A 147 3.28 -13.96 8.45
N ILE A 148 2.95 -14.76 9.47
CA ILE A 148 1.62 -14.78 10.09
C ILE A 148 1.42 -13.51 10.93
N VAL A 149 2.45 -13.11 11.70
CA VAL A 149 2.41 -11.88 12.50
C VAL A 149 2.29 -10.65 11.58
N ALA A 150 3.09 -10.61 10.50
CA ALA A 150 2.99 -9.61 9.45
C ALA A 150 1.59 -9.60 8.82
N GLY A 151 0.97 -10.77 8.64
CA GLY A 151 -0.41 -10.89 8.17
C GLY A 151 -1.38 -10.02 8.97
N TYR A 152 -1.45 -10.21 10.28
CA TYR A 152 -2.37 -9.41 11.11
C TYR A 152 -1.98 -7.93 11.19
N GLU A 153 -0.68 -7.63 11.23
CA GLU A 153 -0.18 -6.25 11.24
C GLU A 153 -0.56 -5.51 9.94
N LEU A 154 -0.36 -6.14 8.78
CA LEU A 154 -0.67 -5.54 7.48
C LEU A 154 -2.19 -5.46 7.23
N MET A 155 -3.02 -6.26 7.91
CA MET A 155 -4.48 -6.03 7.93
C MET A 155 -4.82 -4.71 8.62
N LEU A 156 -4.14 -4.37 9.73
CA LEU A 156 -4.29 -3.06 10.36
C LEU A 156 -3.83 -1.94 9.42
N CYS A 157 -2.67 -2.11 8.76
CA CYS A 157 -2.19 -1.17 7.75
C CYS A 157 -3.23 -0.93 6.63
N ALA A 158 -3.80 -2.02 6.09
CA ALA A 158 -4.86 -1.95 5.08
C ALA A 158 -6.10 -1.20 5.60
N GLY A 159 -6.49 -1.44 6.85
CA GLY A 159 -7.58 -0.72 7.52
C GLY A 159 -7.30 0.78 7.66
N CYS A 160 -6.07 1.18 8.01
CA CYS A 160 -5.67 2.59 8.07
C CYS A 160 -5.75 3.27 6.70
N ALA A 161 -5.28 2.61 5.64
CA ALA A 161 -5.41 3.10 4.27
C ALA A 161 -6.87 3.21 3.83
N MET A 162 -7.71 2.23 4.20
CA MET A 162 -9.14 2.23 3.91
C MET A 162 -9.85 3.39 4.61
N TYR A 163 -9.51 3.63 5.88
CA TYR A 163 -10.01 4.77 6.63
C TYR A 163 -9.69 6.09 5.93
N MET A 164 -8.46 6.28 5.45
CA MET A 164 -8.09 7.50 4.72
C MET A 164 -8.88 7.66 3.44
N MET A 165 -9.05 6.59 2.67
CA MET A 165 -9.86 6.59 1.44
C MET A 165 -11.30 7.02 1.72
N PHE A 166 -11.95 6.40 2.71
CA PHE A 166 -13.31 6.76 3.09
C PHE A 166 -13.40 8.16 3.67
N ALA A 167 -12.42 8.60 4.47
CA ALA A 167 -12.38 9.95 4.99
C ALA A 167 -12.33 10.99 3.86
N ILE A 168 -11.54 10.76 2.81
CA ILE A 168 -11.50 11.67 1.65
C ILE A 168 -12.88 11.74 0.97
N ILE A 169 -13.51 10.60 0.67
CA ILE A 169 -14.81 10.56 -0.02
C ILE A 169 -15.93 11.15 0.86
N ILE A 170 -16.05 10.69 2.11
CA ILE A 170 -17.14 11.07 3.01
C ILE A 170 -17.06 12.55 3.38
N ASN A 171 -15.86 13.06 3.70
CA ASN A 171 -15.71 14.48 4.03
C ASN A 171 -16.02 15.38 2.83
N ASP A 172 -15.64 14.94 1.61
CA ASP A 172 -15.96 15.66 0.38
C ASP A 172 -17.47 15.74 0.14
N GLN A 173 -18.18 14.61 0.25
CA GLN A 173 -19.64 14.56 0.09
C GLN A 173 -20.39 15.30 1.20
N ALA A 174 -19.85 15.29 2.43
CA ALA A 174 -20.46 15.98 3.57
C ALA A 174 -20.19 17.50 3.58
N GLY A 175 -19.24 17.99 2.78
CA GLY A 175 -18.80 19.39 2.79
C GLY A 175 -18.17 19.85 4.11
N LYS A 176 -17.84 18.91 5.01
CA LYS A 176 -17.25 19.15 6.34
C LYS A 176 -16.46 17.94 6.80
N THR A 177 -15.59 18.14 7.79
CA THR A 177 -14.86 17.03 8.41
C THR A 177 -15.81 16.17 9.25
N VAL A 178 -16.08 14.95 8.77
CA VAL A 178 -16.79 13.88 9.49
C VAL A 178 -15.78 12.89 10.05
N LEU A 179 -14.81 12.48 9.23
CA LEU A 179 -13.72 11.57 9.60
C LEU A 179 -12.39 12.34 9.67
N PRO A 180 -11.83 12.57 10.88
CA PRO A 180 -10.61 13.36 11.03
C PRO A 180 -9.35 12.57 10.64
N LEU A 181 -8.47 13.20 9.86
CA LEU A 181 -7.17 12.61 9.45
C LEU A 181 -6.02 12.93 10.43
N GLY A 182 -6.27 13.81 11.41
CA GLY A 182 -5.28 14.30 12.37
C GLY A 182 -4.38 15.39 11.82
N LYS A 183 -3.43 15.86 12.64
CA LYS A 183 -2.44 16.90 12.28
C LYS A 183 -1.12 16.24 11.86
N ALA A 184 -0.31 16.93 11.06
CA ALA A 184 1.04 16.47 10.76
C ALA A 184 1.87 16.30 12.05
N TRP A 185 2.71 15.27 12.10
CA TRP A 185 3.61 14.99 13.23
C TRP A 185 4.81 15.93 13.23
N ILE A 186 5.33 16.25 12.05
CA ILE A 186 6.39 17.23 11.88
C ILE A 186 5.84 18.39 11.07
N LYS A 187 5.84 19.58 11.67
CA LYS A 187 5.40 20.80 11.01
C LYS A 187 6.32 21.15 9.86
N SER A 188 5.75 21.66 8.76
CA SER A 188 6.50 22.43 7.77
C SER A 188 6.88 23.77 8.43
N ALA A 189 8.12 24.21 8.20
CA ALA A 189 8.60 25.51 8.63
C ALA A 189 7.82 26.64 7.95
#